data_AF-A0A953S3I1-F1
#
_entry.id   AF-A0A953S3I1-F1
#
_cell.length_a   1.000
_cell.length_b   1.000
_cell.length_c   1.000
_cell.angle_alpha   90.00
_cell.angle_beta   90.00
_cell.angle_gamma   90.00
#
_symmetry.space_group_name_H-M   'P 1'
#
loop_
_entity.id
_entity.type
_entity.pdbx_description
1 polymer ?
#
loop_
_entity_poly.entity_id
_entity_poly.type
_entity_poly.pdbx_seq_one_letter_code
_entity_poly.pdbx_strand_id
1 'polypeptide(L)'
;MEFVSIAPGEFMMGCSDGDALCNADESPRHRVQITKGFEIGKFEINQAQWMALMHDNPSSQQGSNLPVETISKLDAQAFVAKLNELHDGYHYRLPTEAEWEYAARAGGNITTPEKLDDVAWYAANSDDETHPVGLKKPNAWGLFDMLGNVREWVSDLYSATYYSQAPTADPSGPSPEQYARSGPGRGGGPPAGRGGPGPTTPPARPTLPPDATPQQQIDALRQEVTQLREEVQQLREQLGGAPPFAFGGPGRGGPQPFGPGPGAPGGGPIQSGFGGPGRGGLQALGSPTAGPAVVGAGGELYDPLDGLPTGLPVVRGGGWDQSAKFQRVSVRYTYYGPTLRVSDIGLRVVRVK
;
A
#
# COMPACT_ATOMS: atom_id res chain seq x y z
N MET A 1 17.48 -7.01 2.92
CA MET A 1 16.12 -7.17 3.49
C MET A 1 16.14 -8.37 4.42
N GLU A 2 15.44 -8.29 5.56
CA GLU A 2 15.26 -9.40 6.50
C GLU A 2 13.86 -9.99 6.33
N PHE A 3 13.74 -11.31 6.48
CA PHE A 3 12.49 -12.05 6.33
C PHE A 3 12.24 -12.97 7.51
N VAL A 4 10.96 -13.17 7.83
CA VAL A 4 10.49 -14.14 8.82
C VAL A 4 9.80 -15.28 8.10
N SER A 5 10.19 -16.52 8.41
CA SER A 5 9.52 -17.72 7.89
C SER A 5 8.21 -17.98 8.62
N ILE A 6 7.11 -18.00 7.89
CA ILE A 6 5.77 -18.24 8.39
C ILE A 6 5.35 -19.66 8.04
N ALA A 7 5.02 -20.46 9.05
CA ALA A 7 4.58 -21.83 8.87
C ALA A 7 3.14 -21.91 8.31
N PRO A 8 2.81 -22.93 7.51
CA PRO A 8 1.42 -23.23 7.16
C PRO A 8 0.56 -23.36 8.42
N GLY A 9 -0.71 -23.04 8.32
CA GLY A 9 -1.64 -23.16 9.43
C GLY A 9 -3.01 -22.60 9.11
N GLU A 10 -3.83 -22.48 10.14
CA GLU A 10 -5.20 -22.00 10.02
C GLU A 10 -5.45 -20.88 11.01
N PHE A 11 -6.31 -19.95 10.63
CA PHE A 11 -6.77 -18.89 11.51
C PHE A 11 -8.18 -18.46 11.15
N MET A 12 -8.79 -17.68 12.05
CA MET A 12 -10.06 -17.02 11.78
C MET A 12 -9.79 -15.61 11.25
N MET A 13 -10.09 -15.41 9.97
CA MET A 13 -9.96 -14.13 9.26
C MET A 13 -11.21 -13.27 9.45
N GLY A 14 -11.00 -11.96 9.49
CA GLY A 14 -12.04 -10.94 9.66
C GLY A 14 -12.25 -10.49 11.09
N CYS A 15 -13.39 -9.83 11.35
CA CYS A 15 -13.67 -9.18 12.63
C CYS A 15 -13.42 -10.09 13.84
N SER A 16 -12.69 -9.60 14.84
CA SER A 16 -12.41 -10.36 16.07
C SER A 16 -13.64 -10.36 16.99
N ASP A 17 -13.82 -11.41 17.79
CA ASP A 17 -14.96 -11.48 18.71
C ASP A 17 -14.92 -10.31 19.72
N GLY A 18 -16.06 -9.63 19.87
CA GLY A 18 -16.18 -8.48 20.78
C GLY A 18 -15.68 -7.15 20.21
N ASP A 19 -15.16 -7.12 18.98
CA ASP A 19 -14.87 -5.88 18.27
C ASP A 19 -16.17 -5.30 17.70
N ALA A 20 -16.67 -4.25 18.35
CA ALA A 20 -17.90 -3.57 17.97
C ALA A 20 -17.69 -2.48 16.89
N LEU A 21 -16.45 -2.27 16.44
CA LEU A 21 -16.12 -1.22 15.48
C LEU A 21 -15.90 -1.75 14.06
N CYS A 22 -15.83 -3.05 13.84
CA CYS A 22 -15.65 -3.64 12.51
C CYS A 22 -16.66 -3.12 11.47
N ASN A 23 -16.18 -2.92 10.24
CA ASN A 23 -17.06 -2.65 9.11
C ASN A 23 -17.82 -3.93 8.68
N ALA A 24 -18.92 -3.75 7.94
CA ALA A 24 -19.75 -4.85 7.48
C ALA A 24 -19.02 -5.82 6.55
N ASP A 25 -18.03 -5.34 5.79
CA ASP A 25 -17.19 -6.10 4.86
C ASP A 25 -15.99 -6.78 5.54
N GLU A 26 -15.79 -6.56 6.85
CA GLU A 26 -14.90 -7.36 7.70
C GLU A 26 -15.62 -8.62 8.25
N SER A 27 -16.88 -8.81 7.86
CA SER A 27 -17.73 -9.95 8.21
C SER A 27 -18.19 -10.73 6.96
N PRO A 28 -18.51 -12.03 7.08
CA PRO A 28 -18.41 -12.84 8.29
C PRO A 28 -16.95 -13.17 8.64
N ARG A 29 -16.70 -13.38 9.93
CA ARG A 29 -15.49 -14.05 10.39
C ARG A 29 -15.49 -15.48 9.86
N HIS A 30 -14.42 -15.90 9.19
CA HIS A 30 -14.38 -17.18 8.48
C HIS A 30 -13.02 -17.87 8.66
N ARG A 31 -13.02 -19.20 8.51
CA ARG A 31 -11.78 -19.99 8.61
C ARG A 31 -10.99 -19.86 7.31
N VAL A 32 -9.70 -19.58 7.46
CA VAL A 32 -8.72 -19.58 6.38
C VAL A 32 -7.58 -20.52 6.72
N GLN A 33 -7.14 -21.28 5.73
CA GLN A 33 -6.00 -22.17 5.78
C GLN A 33 -4.92 -21.67 4.82
N ILE A 34 -3.76 -21.33 5.38
CA ILE A 34 -2.52 -21.12 4.64
C ILE A 34 -1.87 -22.48 4.45
N THR A 35 -1.91 -23.02 3.23
CA THR A 35 -1.50 -24.42 2.98
C THR A 35 0.01 -24.59 2.84
N LYS A 36 0.71 -23.52 2.48
CA LYS A 36 2.16 -23.51 2.27
C LYS A 36 2.82 -22.41 3.10
N GLY A 37 3.99 -22.73 3.67
CA GLY A 37 4.79 -21.74 4.34
C GLY A 37 5.35 -20.72 3.34
N PHE A 38 5.55 -19.50 3.81
CA PHE A 38 6.10 -18.41 3.02
C PHE A 38 7.05 -17.58 3.89
N GLU A 39 7.89 -16.75 3.28
CA GLU A 39 8.73 -15.80 4.01
C GLU A 39 8.20 -14.39 3.77
N ILE A 40 7.98 -13.60 4.81
CA ILE A 40 7.48 -12.22 4.70
C ILE A 40 8.45 -11.24 5.32
N GLY A 41 8.55 -10.05 4.72
CA GLY A 41 9.43 -8.97 5.19
C GLY A 41 9.21 -8.70 6.67
N LYS A 42 10.32 -8.71 7.43
CA LYS A 42 10.32 -8.44 8.88
C LYS A 42 9.81 -7.03 9.21
N PHE A 43 10.05 -6.12 8.27
CA PHE A 43 9.70 -4.71 8.30
C PHE A 43 8.97 -4.35 6.99
N GLU A 44 8.32 -3.18 6.97
CA GLU A 44 7.96 -2.49 5.73
C GLU A 44 9.23 -2.23 4.89
N ILE A 45 9.08 -2.10 3.57
CA ILE A 45 10.19 -1.68 2.71
C ILE A 45 10.56 -0.23 3.08
N ASN A 46 11.82 -0.01 3.43
CA ASN A 46 12.30 1.32 3.77
C ASN A 46 12.79 2.10 2.55
N GLN A 47 12.94 3.42 2.71
CA GLN A 47 13.32 4.32 1.61
C GLN A 47 14.68 3.96 1.01
N ALA A 48 15.64 3.48 1.80
CA ALA A 48 16.93 3.03 1.28
C ALA A 48 16.82 1.79 0.37
N GLN A 49 15.98 0.82 0.75
CA GLN A 49 15.70 -0.37 -0.06
C GLN A 49 14.97 -0.01 -1.36
N TRP A 50 14.00 0.91 -1.27
CA TRP A 50 13.31 1.46 -2.44
C TRP A 50 14.29 2.12 -3.42
N MET A 51 15.05 3.11 -2.93
CA MET A 51 16.00 3.88 -3.72
C MET A 51 17.07 3.00 -4.39
N ALA A 52 17.48 1.89 -3.75
CA ALA A 52 18.46 0.97 -4.30
C ALA A 52 18.02 0.31 -5.62
N LEU A 53 16.69 0.17 -5.84
CA LEU A 53 16.13 -0.48 -7.03
C LEU A 53 15.40 0.49 -7.97
N MET A 54 14.70 1.47 -7.41
CA MET A 54 13.85 2.39 -8.17
C MET A 54 14.58 3.66 -8.60
N HIS A 55 15.69 3.99 -7.92
CA HIS A 55 16.51 5.17 -8.17
C HIS A 55 15.82 6.53 -7.98
N ASP A 56 14.67 6.53 -7.33
CA ASP A 56 13.93 7.70 -6.86
C ASP A 56 13.47 7.50 -5.40
N ASN A 57 12.87 8.53 -4.80
CA ASN A 57 12.20 8.42 -3.51
C ASN A 57 10.90 9.25 -3.54
N PRO A 58 9.73 8.62 -3.66
CA PRO A 58 8.45 9.34 -3.76
C PRO A 58 7.93 9.83 -2.40
N SER A 59 8.55 9.39 -1.30
CA SER A 59 8.07 9.65 0.07
C SER A 59 7.94 11.14 0.38
N SER A 60 6.84 11.53 0.99
CA SER A 60 6.62 12.86 1.55
C SER A 60 7.56 13.18 2.72
N GLN A 61 7.91 12.18 3.52
CA GLN A 61 8.85 12.29 4.64
C GLN A 61 10.16 11.61 4.28
N GLN A 62 11.30 12.18 4.70
CA GLN A 62 12.61 11.74 4.23
C GLN A 62 13.44 11.09 5.34
N GLY A 63 13.91 9.87 5.10
CA GLY A 63 14.82 9.17 6.00
C GLY A 63 15.09 7.74 5.55
N SER A 64 16.36 7.33 5.53
CA SER A 64 16.78 6.04 4.94
C SER A 64 16.09 4.82 5.57
N ASN A 65 15.78 4.90 6.87
CA ASN A 65 15.14 3.83 7.63
C ASN A 65 13.64 4.03 7.81
N LEU A 66 13.07 5.14 7.32
CA LEU A 66 11.61 5.32 7.27
C LEU A 66 11.03 4.37 6.21
N PRO A 67 9.77 3.93 6.38
CA PRO A 67 9.07 3.23 5.31
C PRO A 67 9.00 4.11 4.05
N VAL A 68 9.04 3.47 2.89
CA VAL A 68 8.65 4.17 1.66
C VAL A 68 7.14 4.37 1.66
N GLU A 69 6.70 5.59 1.35
CA GLU A 69 5.29 5.96 1.22
C GLU A 69 5.04 6.84 -0.01
N THR A 70 3.80 7.27 -0.24
CA THR A 70 3.40 7.99 -1.47
C THR A 70 3.62 7.12 -2.73
N ILE A 71 3.43 5.81 -2.58
CA ILE A 71 3.48 4.84 -3.67
C ILE A 71 2.10 4.30 -3.99
N SER A 72 1.85 4.09 -5.28
CA SER A 72 0.65 3.42 -5.76
C SER A 72 0.85 1.90 -5.77
N LYS A 73 -0.24 1.14 -5.95
CA LYS A 73 -0.15 -0.32 -6.08
C LYS A 73 0.68 -0.73 -7.30
N LEU A 74 0.62 0.05 -8.38
CA LEU A 74 1.44 -0.16 -9.58
C LEU A 74 2.93 0.05 -9.29
N ASP A 75 3.30 1.07 -8.51
CA ASP A 75 4.69 1.28 -8.12
C ASP A 75 5.20 0.14 -7.23
N ALA A 76 4.37 -0.35 -6.31
CA ALA A 76 4.69 -1.49 -5.47
C ALA A 76 4.93 -2.77 -6.30
N GLN A 77 4.10 -3.01 -7.31
CA GLN A 77 4.29 -4.10 -8.27
C GLN A 77 5.57 -3.91 -9.11
N ALA A 78 5.90 -2.68 -9.51
CA ALA A 78 7.13 -2.37 -10.23
C ALA A 78 8.39 -2.64 -9.39
N PHE A 79 8.36 -2.28 -8.11
CA PHE A 79 9.42 -2.61 -7.17
C PHE A 79 9.62 -4.13 -7.04
N VAL A 80 8.51 -4.88 -6.89
CA VAL A 80 8.53 -6.34 -6.85
C VAL A 80 9.07 -6.95 -8.16
N ALA A 81 8.71 -6.40 -9.32
CA ALA A 81 9.22 -6.86 -10.60
C ALA A 81 10.75 -6.70 -10.67
N LYS A 82 11.28 -5.54 -10.27
CA LYS A 82 12.72 -5.30 -10.21
C LYS A 82 13.43 -6.17 -9.18
N LEU A 83 12.79 -6.50 -8.06
CA LEU A 83 13.34 -7.48 -7.11
C LEU A 83 13.53 -8.85 -7.78
N ASN A 84 12.56 -9.29 -8.58
CA ASN A 84 12.62 -10.56 -9.29
C ASN A 84 13.69 -10.59 -10.41
N GLU A 85 14.05 -9.44 -10.96
CA GLU A 85 15.17 -9.30 -11.93
C GLU A 85 16.55 -9.55 -11.29
N LEU A 86 16.66 -9.52 -9.95
CA LEU A 86 17.91 -9.82 -9.26
C LEU A 86 18.28 -11.31 -9.33
N HIS A 87 17.33 -12.19 -9.62
CA HIS A 87 17.53 -13.64 -9.76
C HIS A 87 18.31 -14.28 -8.59
N ASP A 88 17.99 -13.88 -7.35
CA ASP A 88 18.66 -14.34 -6.13
C ASP A 88 18.22 -15.73 -5.63
N GLY A 89 17.44 -16.45 -6.45
CA GLY A 89 16.88 -17.76 -6.11
C GLY A 89 15.56 -17.70 -5.35
N TYR A 90 14.96 -16.53 -5.22
CA TYR A 90 13.61 -16.35 -4.69
C TYR A 90 12.68 -15.71 -5.71
N HIS A 91 11.39 -15.96 -5.53
CA HIS A 91 10.32 -15.22 -6.20
C HIS A 91 9.62 -14.30 -5.19
N TYR A 92 9.65 -13.01 -5.46
CA TYR A 92 9.05 -11.94 -4.67
C TYR A 92 7.65 -11.59 -5.17
N ARG A 93 6.76 -11.25 -4.25
CA ARG A 93 5.41 -10.74 -4.53
C ARG A 93 4.87 -9.91 -3.37
N LEU A 94 3.78 -9.17 -3.59
CA LEU A 94 2.97 -8.67 -2.47
C LEU A 94 2.32 -9.85 -1.72
N PRO A 95 2.11 -9.74 -0.39
CA PRO A 95 1.30 -10.71 0.35
C PRO A 95 -0.14 -10.70 -0.16
N THR A 96 -0.84 -11.83 -0.04
CA THR A 96 -2.30 -11.80 -0.11
C THR A 96 -2.88 -11.13 1.13
N GLU A 97 -4.13 -10.68 1.07
CA GLU A 97 -4.81 -10.13 2.25
C GLU A 97 -4.81 -11.14 3.40
N ALA A 98 -5.03 -12.41 3.07
CA ALA A 98 -5.07 -13.49 4.04
C ALA A 98 -3.71 -13.81 4.64
N GLU A 99 -2.65 -13.85 3.84
CA GLU A 99 -1.28 -14.03 4.34
C GLU A 99 -0.86 -12.90 5.25
N TRP A 100 -1.18 -11.66 4.86
CA TRP A 100 -0.91 -10.48 5.66
C TRP A 100 -1.63 -10.58 7.01
N GLU A 101 -2.93 -10.90 7.03
CA GLU A 101 -3.69 -11.00 8.28
C GLU A 101 -3.21 -12.13 9.18
N TYR A 102 -2.90 -13.29 8.59
CA TYR A 102 -2.33 -14.43 9.29
C TYR A 102 -1.01 -14.05 9.97
N ALA A 103 -0.11 -13.41 9.22
CA ALA A 103 1.17 -12.92 9.70
C ALA A 103 1.01 -11.87 10.81
N ALA A 104 0.07 -10.93 10.66
CA ALA A 104 -0.16 -9.87 11.62
C ALA A 104 -0.72 -10.39 12.96
N ARG A 105 -1.64 -11.36 12.90
CA ARG A 105 -2.23 -12.00 14.08
C ARG A 105 -1.23 -12.87 14.84
N ALA A 106 -0.30 -13.53 14.15
CA ALA A 106 0.73 -14.36 14.75
C ALA A 106 0.22 -15.38 15.79
N GLY A 107 -0.90 -16.04 15.49
CA GLY A 107 -1.56 -17.00 16.38
C GLY A 107 -2.40 -16.39 17.52
N GLY A 108 -2.46 -15.06 17.63
CA GLY A 108 -3.27 -14.33 18.61
C GLY A 108 -4.38 -13.47 17.99
N ASN A 109 -4.99 -12.64 18.83
CA ASN A 109 -5.80 -11.53 18.38
C ASN A 109 -4.88 -10.35 18.07
N ILE A 110 -5.18 -9.59 17.01
CA ILE A 110 -4.53 -8.31 16.80
C ILE A 110 -4.80 -7.42 18.00
N THR A 111 -3.76 -6.71 18.46
CA THR A 111 -3.71 -6.08 19.77
C THR A 111 -4.97 -5.31 20.09
N THR A 112 -5.64 -5.76 21.15
CA THR A 112 -6.69 -5.01 21.81
C THR A 112 -6.12 -3.68 22.33
N PRO A 113 -6.94 -2.63 22.46
CA PRO A 113 -6.53 -1.23 22.70
C PRO A 113 -5.66 -0.98 23.93
N GLU A 114 -5.50 -1.96 24.83
CA GLU A 114 -4.71 -1.80 26.05
C GLU A 114 -3.18 -1.76 25.82
N LYS A 115 -2.70 -2.20 24.64
CA LYS A 115 -1.26 -2.28 24.33
C LYS A 115 -0.87 -1.74 22.96
N LEU A 116 -1.69 -0.89 22.34
CA LEU A 116 -1.43 -0.38 21.00
C LEU A 116 -0.14 0.47 20.94
N ASP A 117 0.10 1.31 21.95
CA ASP A 117 1.31 2.15 22.06
C ASP A 117 2.63 1.37 22.05
N ASP A 118 2.59 0.12 22.49
CA ASP A 118 3.78 -0.75 22.53
C ASP A 118 4.18 -1.26 21.14
N VAL A 119 3.21 -1.38 20.21
CA VAL A 119 3.37 -2.12 18.95
C VAL A 119 3.19 -1.26 17.70
N ALA A 120 2.67 -0.04 17.83
CA ALA A 120 2.23 0.76 16.69
C ALA A 120 2.58 2.25 16.80
N TRP A 121 2.79 2.84 15.62
CA TRP A 121 2.76 4.28 15.39
C TRP A 121 1.40 4.67 14.77
N TYR A 122 0.67 5.55 15.43
CA TYR A 122 -0.69 5.97 15.05
C TYR A 122 -0.95 7.41 15.53
N ALA A 123 -2.09 8.01 15.18
CA ALA A 123 -2.29 9.46 15.33
C ALA A 123 -2.05 10.02 16.74
N ALA A 124 -2.21 9.20 17.79
CA ALA A 124 -2.01 9.67 19.16
C ALA A 124 -0.53 9.68 19.60
N ASN A 125 0.37 8.98 18.90
CA ASN A 125 1.76 8.80 19.30
C ASN A 125 2.79 8.94 18.17
N SER A 126 2.35 9.20 16.94
CA SER A 126 3.22 9.32 15.75
C SER A 126 3.81 10.71 15.57
N ASP A 127 3.32 11.72 16.28
CA ASP A 127 3.66 13.14 16.07
C ASP A 127 3.43 13.60 14.62
N ASP A 128 2.40 13.05 13.97
CA ASP A 128 2.04 13.30 12.55
C ASP A 128 3.16 12.90 11.55
N GLU A 129 4.02 11.95 11.93
CA GLU A 129 5.16 11.49 11.14
C GLU A 129 5.22 9.97 10.99
N THR A 130 5.82 9.50 9.89
CA THR A 130 6.34 8.14 9.78
C THR A 130 7.57 7.97 10.65
N HIS A 131 7.76 6.79 11.21
CA HIS A 131 8.89 6.47 12.06
C HIS A 131 9.79 5.42 11.41
N PRO A 132 11.08 5.35 11.81
CA PRO A 132 11.94 4.28 11.34
C PRO A 132 11.34 2.91 11.62
N VAL A 133 11.42 2.02 10.63
CA VAL A 133 10.87 0.67 10.75
C VAL A 133 11.53 -0.08 11.92
N GLY A 134 10.76 -0.86 12.66
CA GLY A 134 11.25 -1.75 13.69
C GLY A 134 11.49 -1.13 15.07
N LEU A 135 10.98 0.08 15.34
CA LEU A 135 11.19 0.76 16.62
C LEU A 135 10.21 0.33 17.73
N LYS A 136 9.02 -0.15 17.37
CA LYS A 136 8.02 -0.67 18.32
C LYS A 136 8.23 -2.17 18.57
N LYS A 137 7.48 -2.77 19.50
CA LYS A 137 7.58 -4.20 19.79
C LYS A 137 7.02 -5.00 18.61
N PRO A 138 7.69 -6.10 18.20
CA PRO A 138 7.15 -6.98 17.19
C PRO A 138 5.98 -7.81 17.72
N ASN A 139 5.20 -8.40 16.82
CA ASN A 139 4.24 -9.43 17.17
C ASN A 139 4.92 -10.76 17.58
N ALA A 140 4.13 -11.77 17.93
CA ALA A 140 4.64 -13.05 18.44
C ALA A 140 5.55 -13.83 17.47
N TRP A 141 5.55 -13.48 16.17
CA TRP A 141 6.41 -14.09 15.16
C TRP A 141 7.61 -13.22 14.79
N GLY A 142 7.81 -12.07 15.45
CA GLY A 142 8.96 -11.21 15.19
C GLY A 142 8.75 -10.23 14.03
N LEU A 143 7.51 -10.01 13.59
CA LEU A 143 7.16 -9.01 12.58
C LEU A 143 6.89 -7.66 13.26
N PHE A 144 7.47 -6.61 12.70
CA PHE A 144 7.33 -5.24 13.19
C PHE A 144 6.36 -4.47 12.31
N ASP A 145 5.81 -3.41 12.90
CA ASP A 145 4.97 -2.41 12.22
C ASP A 145 3.84 -3.06 11.40
N MET A 146 3.36 -4.23 11.86
CA MET A 146 2.17 -4.84 11.27
C MET A 146 0.95 -3.95 11.52
N LEU A 147 1.02 -3.11 12.54
CA LEU A 147 -0.01 -2.13 12.88
C LEU A 147 0.67 -0.75 12.87
N GLY A 148 0.19 0.13 12.01
CA GLY A 148 0.61 1.52 11.98
C GLY A 148 1.85 1.79 11.19
N ASN A 149 2.45 2.95 11.45
CA ASN A 149 3.47 3.54 10.60
C ASN A 149 2.90 3.84 9.21
N VAL A 150 2.90 2.89 8.27
CA VAL A 150 2.19 3.04 6.99
C VAL A 150 1.23 1.90 6.75
N ARG A 151 0.16 2.19 6.00
CA ARG A 151 -0.69 1.16 5.41
C ARG A 151 0.10 0.40 4.37
N GLU A 152 -0.23 -0.87 4.17
CA GLU A 152 0.52 -1.75 3.27
C GLU A 152 -0.34 -2.28 2.14
N TRP A 153 0.13 -2.12 0.90
CA TRP A 153 -0.47 -2.75 -0.27
C TRP A 153 -0.43 -4.28 -0.17
N VAL A 154 -1.57 -4.93 -0.48
CA VAL A 154 -1.66 -6.39 -0.70
C VAL A 154 -2.06 -6.70 -2.14
N SER A 155 -1.88 -7.94 -2.57
CA SER A 155 -2.16 -8.36 -3.96
C SER A 155 -3.64 -8.27 -4.33
N ASP A 156 -4.53 -8.48 -3.36
CA ASP A 156 -5.95 -8.75 -3.56
C ASP A 156 -6.71 -7.55 -4.16
N LEU A 157 -7.79 -7.89 -4.88
CA LEU A 157 -8.84 -6.95 -5.24
C LEU A 157 -9.89 -6.92 -4.14
N TYR A 158 -10.44 -5.75 -3.87
CA TYR A 158 -11.48 -5.57 -2.88
C TYR A 158 -12.82 -6.08 -3.42
N SER A 159 -13.56 -6.78 -2.57
CA SER A 159 -15.00 -6.98 -2.75
C SER A 159 -15.67 -7.04 -1.39
N ALA A 160 -16.74 -6.25 -1.23
CA ALA A 160 -17.51 -6.16 0.01
C ALA A 160 -18.13 -7.50 0.45
N THR A 161 -18.31 -8.43 -0.49
CA THR A 161 -18.92 -9.74 -0.24
C THR A 161 -17.91 -10.88 -0.32
N TYR A 162 -16.60 -10.59 -0.43
CA TYR A 162 -15.61 -11.65 -0.64
C TYR A 162 -15.57 -12.64 0.52
N TYR A 163 -15.62 -12.15 1.76
CA TYR A 163 -15.50 -13.00 2.97
C TYR A 163 -16.61 -14.06 3.09
N SER A 164 -17.81 -13.81 2.54
CA SER A 164 -18.89 -14.79 2.57
C SER A 164 -18.75 -15.88 1.50
N GLN A 165 -17.84 -15.70 0.54
CA GLN A 165 -17.61 -16.58 -0.62
C GLN A 165 -16.16 -17.07 -0.71
N ALA A 166 -15.29 -16.63 0.19
CA ALA A 166 -13.87 -16.89 0.15
C ALA A 166 -13.62 -18.41 0.27
N PRO A 167 -12.74 -18.99 -0.56
CA PRO A 167 -12.30 -20.37 -0.36
C PRO A 167 -11.54 -20.47 0.96
N THR A 168 -11.62 -21.63 1.61
CA THR A 168 -10.88 -21.86 2.87
C THR A 168 -9.38 -21.89 2.63
N ALA A 169 -8.90 -22.56 1.59
CA ALA A 169 -7.48 -22.71 1.31
C ALA A 169 -6.97 -21.53 0.46
N ASP A 170 -5.92 -20.87 0.95
CA ASP A 170 -5.15 -19.81 0.29
C ASP A 170 -6.00 -18.76 -0.48
N PRO A 171 -6.97 -18.08 0.16
CA PRO A 171 -7.76 -17.05 -0.50
C PRO A 171 -6.87 -15.88 -0.95
N SER A 172 -7.19 -15.35 -2.14
CA SER A 172 -6.38 -14.35 -2.85
C SER A 172 -7.23 -13.22 -3.45
N GLY A 173 -8.41 -12.97 -2.88
CA GLY A 173 -9.39 -12.02 -3.40
C GLY A 173 -10.21 -12.59 -4.57
N PRO A 174 -11.19 -11.81 -5.08
CA PRO A 174 -11.93 -12.17 -6.28
C PRO A 174 -11.02 -12.13 -7.50
N SER A 175 -11.22 -13.04 -8.45
CA SER A 175 -10.57 -12.94 -9.75
C SER A 175 -11.00 -11.67 -10.48
N PRO A 176 -10.19 -11.14 -11.42
CA PRO A 176 -10.59 -10.06 -12.31
C PRO A 176 -11.99 -10.25 -12.93
N GLU A 177 -12.29 -11.47 -13.36
CA GLU A 177 -13.59 -11.82 -13.95
C GLU A 177 -14.72 -11.80 -12.92
N GLN A 178 -14.46 -12.27 -11.69
CA GLN A 178 -15.43 -12.20 -10.60
C GLN A 178 -15.72 -10.74 -10.23
N TYR A 179 -14.68 -9.91 -10.13
CA TYR A 179 -14.80 -8.49 -9.83
C TYR A 179 -15.57 -7.74 -10.93
N ALA A 180 -15.26 -8.01 -12.21
CA ALA A 180 -15.96 -7.41 -13.35
C ALA A 180 -17.47 -7.75 -13.37
N ARG A 181 -17.84 -8.97 -12.93
CA ARG A 181 -19.25 -9.40 -12.86
C ARG A 181 -20.01 -8.80 -11.68
N SER A 182 -19.36 -8.57 -10.53
CA SER A 182 -20.00 -7.91 -9.39
C SER A 182 -20.21 -6.42 -9.61
N GLY A 183 -19.55 -5.84 -10.61
CA GLY A 183 -19.44 -4.39 -10.81
C GLY A 183 -18.64 -3.72 -9.69
N PRO A 184 -18.30 -2.42 -9.82
CA PRO A 184 -17.84 -1.62 -8.70
C PRO A 184 -19.03 -1.42 -7.76
N GLY A 185 -19.29 -2.41 -6.90
CA GLY A 185 -20.34 -2.34 -5.89
C GLY A 185 -20.12 -1.10 -5.06
N ARG A 186 -21.15 -0.24 -4.97
CA ARG A 186 -21.20 0.91 -4.07
C ARG A 186 -20.96 0.39 -2.65
N GLY A 187 -19.70 0.42 -2.19
CA GLY A 187 -19.40 0.24 -0.78
C GLY A 187 -20.19 1.30 -0.02
N GLY A 188 -21.05 0.84 0.90
CA GLY A 188 -21.92 1.70 1.67
C GLY A 188 -21.11 2.75 2.41
N GLY A 189 -21.16 4.00 1.92
CA GLY A 189 -20.87 5.16 2.75
C GLY A 189 -21.95 5.30 3.84
N PRO A 190 -21.68 6.05 4.92
CA PRO A 190 -22.67 6.31 5.97
C PRO A 190 -23.94 6.94 5.37
N PRO A 191 -25.12 6.76 5.99
CA PRO A 191 -26.37 7.27 5.42
C PRO A 191 -26.26 8.79 5.25
N ALA A 192 -26.33 9.24 4.00
CA ALA A 192 -26.32 10.65 3.65
C ALA A 192 -27.54 11.34 4.27
N GLY A 193 -27.30 12.08 5.35
CA GLY A 193 -28.24 13.02 5.90
C GLY A 193 -28.41 14.22 4.96
N ARG A 194 -29.65 14.40 4.49
CA ARG A 194 -30.29 15.63 3.96
C ARG A 194 -29.77 16.20 2.63
N GLY A 195 -30.61 15.96 1.62
CA GLY A 195 -30.87 16.73 0.39
C GLY A 195 -30.07 18.00 0.12
N GLY A 196 -29.20 17.91 -0.88
CA GLY A 196 -28.79 19.01 -1.76
C GLY A 196 -29.09 18.62 -3.22
N PRO A 197 -29.21 19.58 -4.15
CA PRO A 197 -29.59 19.30 -5.53
C PRO A 197 -28.53 18.39 -6.18
N GLY A 198 -29.00 17.34 -6.87
CA GLY A 198 -28.15 16.32 -7.47
C GLY A 198 -27.19 16.89 -8.54
N PRO A 199 -26.09 16.19 -8.83
CA PRO A 199 -25.12 16.64 -9.82
C PRO A 199 -25.77 16.72 -11.21
N THR A 200 -25.60 17.85 -11.87
CA THR A 200 -25.92 18.04 -13.28
C THR A 200 -25.05 17.11 -14.12
N THR A 201 -25.67 16.45 -15.09
CA THR A 201 -25.01 15.59 -16.08
C THR A 201 -23.78 16.30 -16.67
N PRO A 202 -22.58 15.70 -16.66
CA PRO A 202 -21.43 16.31 -17.32
C PRO A 202 -21.71 16.43 -18.83
N PRO A 203 -21.28 17.53 -19.48
CA PRO A 203 -21.45 17.68 -20.92
C PRO A 203 -20.69 16.59 -21.67
N ALA A 204 -21.24 16.17 -22.81
CA ALA A 204 -20.64 15.13 -23.64
C ALA A 204 -19.21 15.52 -24.06
N ARG A 205 -18.26 14.62 -23.77
CA ARG A 205 -16.85 14.74 -24.17
C ARG A 205 -16.77 14.80 -25.70
N PRO A 206 -16.03 15.75 -26.30
CA PRO A 206 -15.81 15.75 -27.75
C PRO A 206 -15.08 14.46 -28.16
N THR A 207 -15.70 13.66 -29.02
CA THR A 207 -15.05 12.47 -29.59
C THR A 207 -14.09 12.90 -30.69
N LEU A 208 -12.81 12.54 -30.56
CA LEU A 208 -11.81 12.80 -31.60
C LEU A 208 -12.08 11.93 -32.84
N PRO A 209 -11.76 12.42 -34.06
CA PRO A 209 -11.82 11.61 -35.27
C PRO A 209 -10.85 10.43 -35.16
N PRO A 210 -11.23 9.23 -35.67
CA PRO A 210 -10.43 8.02 -35.53
C PRO A 210 -9.02 8.09 -36.17
N ASP A 211 -8.78 9.06 -37.06
CA ASP A 211 -7.53 9.20 -37.82
C ASP A 211 -6.71 10.46 -37.41
N ALA A 212 -6.92 11.00 -36.21
CA ALA A 212 -6.20 12.19 -35.77
C ALA A 212 -4.69 11.91 -35.59
N THR A 213 -3.85 12.75 -36.19
CA THR A 213 -2.39 12.67 -36.04
C THR A 213 -1.96 12.91 -34.58
N PRO A 214 -0.79 12.41 -34.14
CA PRO A 214 -0.32 12.63 -32.77
C PRO A 214 -0.29 14.11 -32.35
N GLN A 215 0.03 15.02 -33.29
CA GLN A 215 0.01 16.45 -33.01
C GLN A 215 -1.41 16.99 -32.78
N GLN A 216 -2.39 16.54 -33.56
CA GLN A 216 -3.80 16.91 -33.37
C GLN A 216 -4.37 16.36 -32.06
N GLN A 217 -3.92 15.19 -31.61
CA GLN A 217 -4.28 14.63 -30.31
C GLN A 217 -3.70 15.47 -29.16
N ILE A 218 -2.43 15.88 -29.26
CA ILE A 218 -1.78 16.75 -28.29
C ILE A 218 -2.49 18.11 -28.21
N ASP A 219 -2.85 18.69 -29.36
CA ASP A 219 -3.52 20.00 -29.42
C ASP A 219 -4.94 19.93 -28.85
N ALA A 220 -5.68 18.84 -29.09
CA ALA A 220 -6.99 18.61 -28.50
C ALA A 220 -6.92 18.44 -26.96
N LEU A 221 -5.94 17.68 -26.46
CA LEU A 221 -5.72 17.53 -25.03
C LEU A 221 -5.35 18.86 -24.36
N ARG A 222 -4.57 19.71 -25.03
CA ARG A 222 -4.24 21.06 -24.52
C ARG A 222 -5.48 21.94 -24.41
N GLN A 223 -6.39 21.85 -25.37
CA GLN A 223 -7.67 22.58 -25.33
C GLN A 223 -8.57 22.07 -24.22
N GLU A 224 -8.68 20.74 -24.03
CA GLU A 224 -9.45 20.13 -22.94
C GLU A 224 -8.92 20.54 -21.56
N VAL A 225 -7.60 20.50 -21.36
CA VAL A 225 -6.96 20.96 -20.11
C VAL A 225 -7.22 22.44 -19.86
N THR A 226 -7.26 23.27 -20.90
CA THR A 226 -7.55 24.70 -20.76
C THR A 226 -8.99 24.93 -20.33
N GLN A 227 -9.94 24.24 -20.97
CA GLN A 227 -11.37 24.32 -20.62
C GLN A 227 -11.64 23.85 -19.19
N LEU A 228 -11.03 22.74 -18.76
CA LEU A 228 -11.15 22.24 -17.40
C LEU A 228 -10.56 23.20 -16.36
N ARG A 229 -9.48 23.92 -16.70
CA ARG A 229 -8.90 24.94 -15.81
C ARG A 229 -9.85 26.12 -15.62
N GLU A 230 -10.51 26.57 -16.67
CA GLU A 230 -11.52 27.64 -16.60
C GLU A 230 -12.74 27.19 -15.78
N GLU A 231 -13.19 25.95 -15.95
CA GLU A 231 -14.31 25.38 -15.19
C GLU A 231 -13.98 25.24 -13.69
N VAL A 232 -12.78 24.76 -13.36
CA VAL A 232 -12.28 24.72 -11.97
C VAL A 232 -12.19 26.13 -11.38
N GLN A 233 -11.83 27.15 -12.18
CA GLN A 233 -11.78 28.53 -11.74
C GLN A 233 -13.17 29.10 -11.47
N GLN A 234 -14.15 28.84 -12.34
CA GLN A 234 -15.55 29.22 -12.12
C GLN A 234 -16.15 28.53 -10.89
N LEU A 235 -15.85 27.25 -10.68
CA LEU A 235 -16.26 26.51 -9.48
C LEU A 235 -15.65 27.10 -8.20
N ARG A 236 -14.39 27.53 -8.24
CA ARG A 236 -13.73 28.21 -7.12
C ARG A 236 -14.36 29.57 -6.80
N GLU A 237 -14.80 30.30 -7.81
CA GLU A 237 -15.53 31.57 -7.64
C GLU A 237 -16.94 31.34 -7.07
N GLN A 238 -17.64 30.29 -7.53
CA GLN A 238 -18.98 29.91 -7.03
C GLN A 238 -18.96 29.40 -5.58
N LEU A 239 -17.87 28.75 -5.16
CA LEU A 239 -17.70 28.26 -3.79
C LEU A 239 -17.22 29.35 -2.81
N GLY A 240 -17.15 30.61 -3.24
CA GLY A 240 -16.80 31.76 -2.39
C GLY A 240 -15.33 31.73 -2.01
N GLY A 241 -14.47 32.23 -2.91
CA GLY A 241 -13.02 32.22 -2.81
C GLY A 241 -12.46 32.51 -1.41
N ALA A 242 -12.09 31.45 -0.70
CA ALA A 242 -11.17 31.55 0.44
C ALA A 242 -9.75 31.72 -0.12
N PRO A 243 -8.95 32.68 0.38
CA PRO A 243 -7.59 32.84 -0.09
C PRO A 243 -6.74 31.61 0.31
N PRO A 244 -5.67 31.30 -0.44
CA PRO A 244 -4.75 30.25 -0.05
C PRO A 244 -4.14 30.59 1.32
N PHE A 245 -4.06 29.59 2.19
CA PHE A 245 -3.43 29.68 3.51
C PHE A 245 -2.04 30.32 3.40
N ALA A 246 -1.91 31.56 3.85
CA ALA A 246 -0.62 32.22 4.01
C ALA A 246 0.02 31.73 5.32
N PHE A 247 1.12 30.98 5.21
CA PHE A 247 2.04 30.76 6.32
C PHE A 247 2.73 32.09 6.66
N GLY A 248 2.12 32.86 7.58
CA GLY A 248 2.73 34.02 8.21
C GLY A 248 3.30 33.62 9.57
N GLY A 249 4.62 33.46 9.65
CA GLY A 249 5.32 33.39 10.93
C GLY A 249 5.44 34.78 11.58
N PRO A 250 5.48 34.84 12.91
CA PRO A 250 6.44 35.69 13.62
C PRO A 250 7.16 34.84 14.68
N GLY A 251 8.40 35.06 15.08
CA GLY A 251 9.32 36.15 14.90
C GLY A 251 10.57 35.80 15.73
N ARG A 252 11.67 36.45 15.37
CA ARG A 252 13.02 36.28 15.93
C ARG A 252 13.08 36.37 17.46
N GLY A 253 13.93 35.54 18.04
CA GLY A 253 14.48 35.72 19.39
C GLY A 253 15.58 34.70 19.68
N GLY A 254 16.82 34.95 19.24
CA GLY A 254 17.99 34.42 19.93
C GLY A 254 18.20 35.17 21.26
N PRO A 255 19.01 34.68 22.22
CA PRO A 255 20.42 34.41 21.94
C PRO A 255 21.00 33.08 22.49
N GLN A 256 22.15 32.75 21.90
CA GLN A 256 23.20 31.75 22.15
C GLN A 256 23.76 31.67 23.61
N PRO A 257 24.90 30.99 23.89
CA PRO A 257 25.38 29.63 23.57
C PRO A 257 25.97 28.91 24.81
N PHE A 258 26.15 27.59 24.77
CA PHE A 258 27.27 26.93 25.46
C PHE A 258 27.75 25.71 24.65
N GLY A 259 28.98 25.78 24.14
CA GLY A 259 29.86 24.60 23.94
C GLY A 259 30.99 24.65 24.99
N PRO A 260 32.08 23.85 24.89
CA PRO A 260 32.40 22.82 23.90
C PRO A 260 33.02 21.49 24.44
N GLY A 261 32.90 20.42 23.65
CA GLY A 261 33.90 19.33 23.41
C GLY A 261 34.24 18.32 24.53
N PRO A 262 35.15 17.33 24.29
CA PRO A 262 35.63 16.75 23.02
C PRO A 262 35.67 15.19 23.03
N GLY A 263 35.96 14.53 21.89
CA GLY A 263 36.47 13.14 21.89
C GLY A 263 36.14 12.25 20.68
N ALA A 264 36.95 12.33 19.63
CA ALA A 264 37.26 11.19 18.74
C ALA A 264 38.50 10.43 19.33
N PRO A 265 39.06 9.33 18.76
CA PRO A 265 38.82 8.68 17.46
C PRO A 265 38.93 7.12 17.45
N GLY A 266 38.75 6.50 16.26
CA GLY A 266 39.76 5.53 15.78
C GLY A 266 39.34 4.10 15.35
N GLY A 267 39.68 3.78 14.09
CA GLY A 267 40.01 2.44 13.56
C GLY A 267 38.86 1.71 12.85
N GLY A 268 38.91 1.28 11.59
CA GLY A 268 40.03 0.88 10.73
C GLY A 268 39.76 -0.53 10.16
N PRO A 269 40.29 -0.92 8.98
CA PRO A 269 39.51 -1.59 7.90
C PRO A 269 40.00 -3.00 7.51
N ILE A 270 39.19 -3.78 6.77
CA ILE A 270 39.60 -4.82 5.76
C ILE A 270 38.34 -5.49 5.13
N GLN A 271 38.01 -5.37 3.82
CA GLN A 271 38.48 -6.12 2.62
C GLN A 271 38.46 -7.67 2.81
N SER A 272 38.05 -8.56 1.90
CA SER A 272 37.69 -8.56 0.46
C SER A 272 37.41 -10.03 0.04
N GLY A 273 36.72 -10.30 -1.09
CA GLY A 273 36.92 -11.54 -1.88
C GLY A 273 35.66 -12.37 -2.15
N PHE A 274 35.01 -12.24 -3.32
CA PHE A 274 35.27 -12.92 -4.61
C PHE A 274 34.83 -14.40 -4.68
N GLY A 275 33.95 -14.70 -5.65
CA GLY A 275 34.05 -15.90 -6.48
C GLY A 275 32.95 -16.96 -6.34
N GLY A 276 32.00 -16.97 -7.28
CA GLY A 276 31.40 -18.22 -7.79
C GLY A 276 32.45 -19.04 -8.57
N PRO A 277 32.10 -20.09 -9.35
CA PRO A 277 30.81 -20.33 -10.02
C PRO A 277 30.32 -21.81 -10.04
N GLY A 278 29.17 -22.09 -10.67
CA GLY A 278 29.00 -23.33 -11.46
C GLY A 278 27.69 -24.13 -11.38
N ARG A 279 26.77 -23.81 -12.32
CA ARG A 279 26.01 -24.69 -13.24
C ARG A 279 25.24 -25.96 -12.80
N GLY A 280 23.99 -26.02 -13.31
CA GLY A 280 23.23 -27.19 -13.76
C GLY A 280 22.03 -27.51 -12.87
N GLY A 281 20.79 -27.72 -13.30
CA GLY A 281 20.13 -27.87 -14.59
C GLY A 281 18.82 -28.66 -14.35
N LEU A 282 17.73 -28.30 -15.04
CA LEU A 282 16.50 -29.09 -15.30
C LEU A 282 15.56 -29.47 -14.13
N GLN A 283 14.36 -28.88 -14.04
CA GLN A 283 13.08 -29.46 -14.53
C GLN A 283 11.86 -28.70 -13.99
N ALA A 284 10.88 -28.52 -14.87
CA ALA A 284 9.61 -27.85 -14.64
C ALA A 284 8.66 -28.68 -13.76
N LEU A 285 8.08 -28.07 -12.73
CA LEU A 285 6.85 -28.50 -12.07
C LEU A 285 6.01 -27.27 -11.72
N GLY A 286 4.72 -27.33 -12.06
CA GLY A 286 3.78 -26.21 -12.12
C GLY A 286 3.71 -25.38 -10.82
N SER A 287 3.87 -24.08 -10.98
CA SER A 287 3.63 -23.09 -9.93
C SER A 287 2.18 -22.58 -10.00
N PRO A 288 1.53 -22.30 -8.85
CA PRO A 288 0.21 -21.69 -8.84
C PRO A 288 0.28 -20.33 -9.54
N THR A 289 -0.67 -20.10 -10.45
CA THR A 289 -0.77 -18.89 -11.28
C THR A 289 -0.76 -17.65 -10.40
N ALA A 290 0.29 -16.84 -10.56
CA ALA A 290 0.46 -15.55 -9.91
C ALA A 290 -0.76 -14.65 -10.11
N GLY A 291 -1.15 -13.91 -9.06
CA GLY A 291 -2.05 -12.77 -9.18
C GLY A 291 -1.47 -11.75 -10.18
N PRO A 292 -2.29 -11.10 -11.00
CA PRO A 292 -1.84 -10.73 -12.31
C PRO A 292 -1.18 -9.34 -12.29
N ALA A 293 0.12 -9.32 -12.54
CA ALA A 293 0.76 -8.26 -13.30
C ALA A 293 1.15 -8.90 -14.63
N VAL A 294 0.51 -8.47 -15.73
CA VAL A 294 0.90 -8.95 -17.06
C VAL A 294 2.02 -8.06 -17.53
N VAL A 295 3.22 -8.62 -17.61
CA VAL A 295 4.36 -7.97 -18.26
C VAL A 295 4.11 -8.05 -19.76
N GLY A 296 3.87 -6.92 -20.42
CA GLY A 296 3.74 -6.89 -21.88
C GLY A 296 5.06 -7.17 -22.57
N ALA A 297 5.02 -7.44 -23.87
CA ALA A 297 6.20 -7.82 -24.66
C ALA A 297 7.33 -6.74 -24.69
N GLY A 298 7.05 -5.51 -24.24
CA GLY A 298 8.00 -4.40 -24.12
C GLY A 298 8.51 -4.12 -22.70
N GLY A 299 8.17 -4.95 -21.70
CA GLY A 299 8.54 -4.71 -20.29
C GLY A 299 7.64 -3.68 -19.57
N GLU A 300 6.59 -3.21 -20.22
CA GLU A 300 5.56 -2.39 -19.60
C GLU A 300 4.70 -3.26 -18.66
N LEU A 301 4.49 -2.77 -17.44
CA LEU A 301 3.58 -3.36 -16.47
C LEU A 301 2.17 -2.89 -16.79
N TYR A 302 1.32 -3.82 -17.23
CA TYR A 302 -0.09 -3.54 -17.47
C TYR A 302 -0.91 -3.97 -16.27
N ASP A 303 -1.85 -3.13 -15.86
CA ASP A 303 -2.96 -3.60 -15.05
C ASP A 303 -3.77 -4.54 -15.96
N PRO A 304 -3.94 -5.83 -15.63
CA PRO A 304 -4.84 -6.72 -16.36
C PRO A 304 -6.31 -6.24 -16.34
N LEU A 305 -6.60 -5.20 -15.55
CA LEU A 305 -7.86 -4.47 -15.49
C LEU A 305 -7.86 -3.19 -16.34
N ASP A 306 -6.83 -2.90 -17.14
CA ASP A 306 -6.85 -1.80 -18.11
C ASP A 306 -8.03 -2.02 -19.10
N GLY A 307 -9.08 -1.23 -18.92
CA GLY A 307 -10.34 -1.32 -19.68
C GLY A 307 -11.52 -1.97 -18.93
N LEU A 308 -11.30 -2.52 -17.74
CA LEU A 308 -12.34 -2.90 -16.78
C LEU A 308 -12.44 -1.81 -15.70
N PRO A 309 -13.54 -1.71 -14.92
CA PRO A 309 -13.52 -0.86 -13.73
C PRO A 309 -12.33 -1.28 -12.89
N THR A 310 -11.36 -0.40 -12.70
CA THR A 310 -10.15 -0.71 -11.94
C THR A 310 -10.58 -1.34 -10.62
N GLY A 311 -10.06 -2.53 -10.37
CA GLY A 311 -10.32 -3.25 -9.15
C GLY A 311 -9.94 -2.37 -7.98
N LEU A 312 -10.87 -2.10 -7.07
CA LEU A 312 -10.53 -1.36 -5.86
C LEU A 312 -9.44 -2.15 -5.13
N PRO A 313 -8.26 -1.60 -4.88
CA PRO A 313 -7.19 -2.32 -4.23
C PRO A 313 -7.44 -2.42 -2.72
N VAL A 314 -6.81 -3.38 -2.08
CA VAL A 314 -6.83 -3.55 -0.63
C VAL A 314 -5.53 -3.01 -0.03
N VAL A 315 -5.66 -2.28 1.09
CA VAL A 315 -4.54 -1.90 1.96
C VAL A 315 -4.79 -2.37 3.39
N ARG A 316 -3.71 -2.71 4.09
CA ARG A 316 -3.74 -3.28 5.45
C ARG A 316 -2.91 -2.47 6.44
N GLY A 317 -2.98 -2.78 7.73
CA GLY A 317 -2.06 -2.28 8.76
C GLY A 317 -2.41 -0.95 9.44
N GLY A 318 -3.10 -0.04 8.75
CA GLY A 318 -3.39 1.30 9.29
C GLY A 318 -2.18 2.24 9.25
N GLY A 319 -2.40 3.56 9.21
CA GLY A 319 -1.35 4.56 9.05
C GLY A 319 -1.02 5.32 10.33
N TRP A 320 0.08 6.08 10.29
CA TRP A 320 0.52 7.00 11.34
C TRP A 320 -0.52 8.09 11.66
N ASP A 321 -1.43 8.40 10.72
CA ASP A 321 -2.47 9.42 10.83
C ASP A 321 -3.82 8.86 11.34
N GLN A 322 -3.89 7.55 11.62
CA GLN A 322 -5.14 6.94 12.06
C GLN A 322 -5.43 7.17 13.53
N SER A 323 -6.60 7.76 13.78
CA SER A 323 -7.15 7.99 15.13
C SER A 323 -7.90 6.79 15.71
N ALA A 324 -8.02 5.69 14.95
CA ALA A 324 -8.72 4.50 15.40
C ALA A 324 -7.95 3.80 16.53
N LYS A 325 -8.61 3.60 17.68
CA LYS A 325 -8.07 2.84 18.83
C LYS A 325 -7.81 1.36 18.54
N PHE A 326 -8.36 0.89 17.42
CA PHE A 326 -8.11 -0.43 16.88
C PHE A 326 -7.48 -0.15 15.54
N GLN A 327 -6.17 -0.34 15.45
CA GLN A 327 -5.50 -0.16 14.19
C GLN A 327 -5.96 -1.28 13.28
N ARG A 328 -6.84 -0.90 12.36
CA ARG A 328 -7.62 -1.89 11.64
C ARG A 328 -6.73 -2.55 10.63
N VAL A 329 -6.93 -3.85 10.62
CA VAL A 329 -6.16 -4.73 9.80
C VAL A 329 -6.42 -4.44 8.33
N SER A 330 -7.63 -4.02 7.95
CA SER A 330 -7.94 -3.47 6.63
C SER A 330 -8.52 -2.08 6.66
N VAL A 331 -8.09 -1.29 5.69
CA VAL A 331 -8.70 -0.02 5.33
C VAL A 331 -9.18 -0.15 3.89
N ARG A 332 -10.49 -0.34 3.72
CA ARG A 332 -11.12 -0.74 2.45
C ARG A 332 -11.81 0.46 1.81
N TYR A 333 -11.02 1.45 1.46
CA TYR A 333 -11.57 2.70 0.93
C TYR A 333 -11.88 2.56 -0.56
N THR A 334 -13.17 2.62 -0.88
CA THR A 334 -13.71 2.54 -2.25
C THR A 334 -13.33 3.70 -3.17
N TYR A 335 -12.55 4.67 -2.67
CA TYR A 335 -12.04 5.80 -3.43
C TYR A 335 -10.58 5.65 -3.86
N TYR A 336 -9.90 4.58 -3.45
CA TYR A 336 -8.52 4.32 -3.84
C TYR A 336 -8.48 3.58 -5.18
N GLY A 337 -7.86 4.19 -6.19
CA GLY A 337 -7.53 3.53 -7.45
C GLY A 337 -6.09 2.98 -7.41
N PRO A 338 -5.71 2.10 -8.35
CA PRO A 338 -4.37 1.50 -8.40
C PRO A 338 -3.24 2.51 -8.62
N THR A 339 -3.56 3.72 -9.10
CA THR A 339 -2.62 4.84 -9.35
C THR A 339 -2.56 5.83 -8.20
N LEU A 340 -3.40 5.69 -7.17
CA LEU A 340 -3.42 6.63 -6.07
C LEU A 340 -2.13 6.56 -5.26
N ARG A 341 -1.61 7.74 -4.91
CA ARG A 341 -0.49 7.92 -3.99
C ARG A 341 -0.98 8.71 -2.79
N VAL A 342 -0.75 8.20 -1.58
CA VAL A 342 -1.05 8.87 -0.31
C VAL A 342 0.15 8.71 0.61
N SER A 343 0.40 9.71 1.46
CA SER A 343 1.59 9.86 2.29
C SER A 343 1.73 8.87 3.46
N ASP A 344 0.87 7.86 3.49
CA ASP A 344 0.78 6.88 4.57
C ASP A 344 0.50 5.47 3.99
N ILE A 345 0.78 5.24 2.69
CA ILE A 345 0.69 3.91 2.07
C ILE A 345 2.05 3.51 1.49
N GLY A 346 2.59 2.42 2.01
CA GLY A 346 3.80 1.74 1.57
C GLY A 346 3.54 0.28 1.20
N LEU A 347 4.56 -0.56 1.41
CA LEU A 347 4.47 -1.98 1.09
C LEU A 347 5.40 -2.84 1.97
N ARG A 348 5.06 -4.12 1.98
CA ARG A 348 5.88 -5.23 2.45
C ARG A 348 5.87 -6.31 1.38
N VAL A 349 6.92 -7.13 1.32
CA VAL A 349 7.05 -8.19 0.33
C VAL A 349 7.07 -9.57 0.97
N VAL A 350 6.49 -10.54 0.26
CA VAL A 350 6.64 -11.98 0.50
C VAL A 350 7.65 -12.52 -0.50
N ARG A 351 8.42 -13.53 -0.09
CA ARG A 351 9.23 -14.34 -0.99
C ARG A 351 9.03 -15.84 -0.77
N VAL A 352 9.19 -16.60 -1.84
CA VAL A 352 9.14 -18.06 -1.86
C VAL A 352 10.31 -18.60 -2.69
N LYS A 353 10.74 -19.84 -2.42
CA LYS A 353 11.81 -20.51 -3.18
C LYS A 353 11.27 -21.30 -4.36
#